data_AF-A0AAP3FWK8-F1
#
_entry.id   AF-A0AAP3FWK8-F1
#
_cell.length_a   1.000
_cell.length_b   1.000
_cell.length_c   1.000
_cell.angle_alpha   90.00
_cell.angle_beta   90.00
_cell.angle_gamma   90.00
#
_symmetry.space_group_name_H-M   'P 1'
#
loop_
_entity.id
_entity.type
_entity.pdbx_description
1 polymer ?
#
loop_
_entity_poly.entity_id
_entity_poly.type
_entity_poly.pdbx_seq_one_letter_code
_entity_poly.pdbx_strand_id
1 'polypeptide(L)'
;MALSPEIEFEDIEDDSEVIETSQTYKIDFENGCITNEIITGLEAIKQFVYLSLHTERYAYSVYSHDIGNELQDVLADNETTDAYKKMEIPRLIEEALIYDDRISAVTDFEIDKQGESFRVSFTVETDEGTLEIEEVLGEDV
;
A
#
# COMPACT_ATOMS: atom_id res chain seq x y z
N MET A 1 54.65 -11.91 9.66
CA MET A 1 53.22 -11.74 9.98
C MET A 1 52.49 -12.85 9.27
N ALA A 2 51.68 -13.64 9.98
CA ALA A 2 50.86 -14.67 9.36
C ALA A 2 49.64 -13.97 8.74
N LEU A 3 49.38 -14.22 7.45
CA LEU A 3 48.15 -13.81 6.79
C LEU A 3 47.02 -14.69 7.35
N SER A 4 45.97 -14.06 7.88
CA SER A 4 44.72 -14.74 8.17
C SER A 4 44.17 -15.33 6.87
N PRO A 5 43.62 -16.55 6.86
CA PRO A 5 42.98 -17.09 5.67
C PRO A 5 41.80 -16.20 5.28
N GLU A 6 41.73 -15.83 4.00
CA GLU A 6 40.53 -15.22 3.42
C GLU A 6 39.42 -16.28 3.48
N ILE A 7 38.43 -16.04 4.31
CA ILE A 7 37.19 -16.81 4.31
C ILE A 7 36.38 -16.23 3.15
N GLU A 8 36.28 -16.97 2.05
CA GLU A 8 35.29 -16.68 1.02
C GLU A 8 33.91 -17.01 1.60
N PHE A 9 33.11 -15.98 1.86
CA PHE A 9 31.70 -16.15 2.12
C PHE A 9 31.03 -16.38 0.76
N GLU A 10 30.44 -17.56 0.56
CA GLU A 10 29.44 -17.70 -0.50
C GLU A 10 28.28 -16.78 -0.12
N ASP A 11 28.01 -15.78 -0.97
CA ASP A 11 26.76 -15.03 -0.91
C ASP A 11 25.63 -16.03 -1.19
N ILE A 12 25.03 -16.56 -0.13
CA ILE A 12 23.81 -17.36 -0.24
C ILE A 12 22.70 -16.36 -0.55
N GLU A 13 22.46 -16.14 -1.84
CA GLU A 13 21.25 -15.48 -2.32
C GLU A 13 20.07 -16.43 -2.01
N ASP A 14 19.33 -16.11 -0.95
CA ASP A 14 18.05 -16.75 -0.66
C ASP A 14 17.01 -16.18 -1.62
N ASP A 15 16.90 -16.77 -2.81
CA ASP A 15 15.90 -16.47 -3.84
C ASP A 15 14.48 -16.95 -3.46
N SER A 16 14.24 -17.35 -2.21
CA SER A 16 12.87 -17.67 -1.80
C SER A 16 12.03 -16.41 -1.72
N GLU A 17 10.92 -16.39 -2.46
CA GLU A 17 9.89 -15.35 -2.31
C GLU A 17 9.41 -15.36 -0.86
N VAL A 18 9.68 -14.28 -0.13
CA VAL A 18 9.19 -14.09 1.23
C VAL A 18 7.70 -13.81 1.12
N ILE A 19 6.88 -14.84 1.30
CA ILE A 19 5.43 -14.71 1.33
C ILE A 19 5.06 -13.82 2.53
N GLU A 20 4.32 -12.73 2.30
CA GLU A 20 3.92 -11.85 3.38
C GLU A 20 3.05 -12.63 4.38
N THR A 21 3.39 -12.55 5.66
CA THR A 21 2.56 -13.19 6.67
C THR A 21 1.25 -12.43 6.78
N SER A 22 0.12 -13.12 6.58
CA SER A 22 -1.22 -12.62 6.92
C SER A 22 -1.44 -12.51 8.43
N GLN A 23 -0.42 -12.12 9.22
CA GLN A 23 -0.48 -11.92 10.66
C GLN A 23 0.33 -10.67 11.03
N THR A 24 -0.32 -9.67 11.63
CA THR A 24 0.35 -8.43 12.07
C THR A 24 -0.26 -7.91 13.38
N TYR A 25 0.44 -6.99 14.04
CA TYR A 25 -0.15 -6.24 15.15
C TYR A 25 -1.14 -5.22 14.61
N LYS A 26 -2.30 -5.15 15.23
CA LYS A 26 -3.34 -4.19 14.88
C LYS A 26 -2.91 -2.78 15.26
N ILE A 27 -3.06 -1.87 14.31
CA ILE A 27 -2.87 -0.44 14.49
C ILE A 27 -4.21 0.17 14.88
N ASP A 28 -4.18 0.92 15.98
CA ASP A 28 -5.25 1.82 16.36
C ASP A 28 -4.97 3.17 15.70
N PHE A 29 -5.59 3.40 14.53
CA PHE A 29 -5.43 4.64 13.78
C PHE A 29 -6.07 5.85 14.47
N GLU A 30 -7.07 5.65 15.34
CA GLU A 30 -7.70 6.74 16.09
C GLU A 30 -6.77 7.28 17.17
N ASN A 31 -6.07 6.38 17.88
CA ASN A 31 -5.15 6.73 18.95
C ASN A 31 -3.68 6.80 18.51
N GLY A 32 -3.38 6.48 17.25
CA GLY A 32 -2.04 6.53 16.67
C GLY A 32 -1.04 5.57 17.31
N CYS A 33 -1.48 4.38 17.73
CA CYS A 33 -0.60 3.41 18.38
C CYS A 33 -0.80 1.98 17.88
N ILE A 34 0.28 1.19 17.94
CA ILE A 34 0.22 -0.26 17.71
C ILE A 34 -0.30 -0.91 18.98
N THR A 35 -1.33 -1.74 18.84
CA THR A 35 -1.93 -2.46 19.96
C THR A 35 -1.18 -3.77 20.24
N ASN A 36 -1.56 -4.47 21.31
CA ASN A 36 -1.09 -5.83 21.60
C ASN A 36 -1.97 -6.92 20.96
N GLU A 37 -2.96 -6.54 20.15
CA GLU A 37 -3.85 -7.45 19.44
C GLU A 37 -3.19 -7.87 18.12
N ILE A 38 -3.26 -9.16 17.81
CA ILE A 38 -2.80 -9.71 16.53
C ILE A 38 -4.02 -9.89 15.63
N ILE A 39 -3.96 -9.32 14.42
CA ILE A 39 -4.96 -9.49 13.37
C ILE A 39 -4.40 -10.37 12.25
N THR A 40 -5.31 -11.04 11.54
CA THR A 40 -4.95 -11.98 10.47
C THR A 40 -5.87 -11.88 9.26
N GLY A 41 -5.45 -12.47 8.14
CA GLY A 41 -6.26 -12.61 6.93
C GLY A 41 -6.74 -11.26 6.39
N LEU A 42 -8.03 -11.18 6.05
CA LEU A 42 -8.66 -9.97 5.48
C LEU A 42 -8.48 -8.70 6.34
N GLU A 43 -8.45 -8.82 7.67
CA GLU A 43 -8.24 -7.64 8.54
C GLU A 43 -6.80 -7.11 8.43
N ALA A 44 -5.82 -8.01 8.30
CA ALA A 44 -4.43 -7.62 8.09
C ALA A 44 -4.24 -6.97 6.71
N ILE A 45 -4.86 -7.53 5.67
CA ILE A 45 -4.86 -6.97 4.31
C ILE A 45 -5.52 -5.60 4.29
N LYS A 46 -6.66 -5.43 4.97
CA LYS A 46 -7.33 -4.13 5.09
C LYS A 46 -6.42 -3.08 5.73
N GLN A 47 -5.67 -3.45 6.76
CA GLN A 47 -4.68 -2.56 7.38
C GLN A 47 -3.54 -2.22 6.42
N PHE A 48 -3.07 -3.18 5.63
CA PHE A 48 -2.08 -2.94 4.56
C PHE A 48 -2.61 -1.93 3.54
N VAL A 49 -3.82 -2.15 3.01
CA VAL A 49 -4.45 -1.25 2.04
C VAL A 49 -4.52 0.17 2.60
N TYR A 50 -4.95 0.32 3.86
CA TYR A 50 -4.98 1.63 4.51
C TYR A 50 -3.59 2.29 4.54
N LEU A 51 -2.56 1.57 4.98
CA LEU A 51 -1.19 2.11 5.05
C LEU A 51 -0.67 2.50 3.67
N SER A 52 -0.87 1.66 2.66
CA SER A 52 -0.41 1.90 1.29
C SER A 52 -1.09 3.11 0.65
N LEU A 53 -2.34 3.40 1.01
CA LEU A 53 -3.07 4.57 0.51
C LEU A 53 -2.75 5.88 1.25
N HIS A 54 -2.34 5.80 2.52
CA HIS A 54 -2.04 6.98 3.36
C HIS A 54 -0.54 7.19 3.56
N THR A 55 0.28 6.62 2.69
CA THR A 55 1.74 6.77 2.71
C THR A 55 2.22 7.24 1.36
N GLU A 56 2.85 8.41 1.32
CA GLU A 56 3.56 8.89 0.13
C GLU A 56 4.76 7.97 -0.17
N ARG A 57 4.82 7.49 -1.42
CA ARG A 57 5.91 6.62 -1.87
C ARG A 57 7.25 7.36 -1.76
N TYR A 58 8.28 6.67 -1.25
CA TYR A 58 9.63 7.19 -1.03
C TYR A 58 9.81 8.25 0.08
N ALA A 59 8.74 8.69 0.74
CA ALA A 59 8.82 9.72 1.79
C ALA A 59 9.56 9.24 3.06
N TYR A 60 9.53 7.94 3.35
CA TYR A 60 10.07 7.38 4.60
C TYR A 60 11.06 6.25 4.34
N SER A 61 12.31 6.41 4.79
CA SER A 61 13.38 5.41 4.61
C SER A 61 13.16 4.08 5.35
N VAL A 62 12.14 3.98 6.20
CA VAL A 62 11.76 2.74 6.88
C VAL A 62 10.97 1.81 5.97
N TYR A 63 10.32 2.35 4.93
CA TYR A 63 9.56 1.56 3.96
C TYR A 63 10.44 1.16 2.78
N SER A 64 10.11 0.01 2.18
CA SER A 64 10.63 -0.36 0.86
C SER A 64 10.03 0.56 -0.21
N HIS A 65 10.58 0.48 -1.43
CA HIS A 65 10.09 1.25 -2.58
C HIS A 65 8.72 0.76 -3.06
N ASP A 66 8.27 -0.40 -2.59
CA ASP A 66 7.03 -1.06 -3.00
C ASP A 66 5.82 -0.62 -2.15
N ILE A 67 6.04 0.16 -1.08
CA ILE A 67 5.00 0.67 -0.18
C ILE A 67 4.69 2.13 -0.48
N GLY A 68 3.39 2.44 -0.46
CA GLY A 68 2.87 3.80 -0.65
C GLY A 68 2.46 4.09 -2.09
N ASN A 69 2.03 5.32 -2.30
CA ASN A 69 1.45 5.79 -3.57
C ASN A 69 1.87 7.23 -3.90
N GLU A 70 1.49 7.68 -5.10
CA GLU A 70 1.73 9.05 -5.61
C GLU A 70 0.39 9.82 -5.79
N LEU A 71 -0.68 9.43 -5.08
CA LEU A 71 -2.00 10.07 -5.18
C LEU A 71 -1.93 11.53 -4.77
N GLN A 72 -1.19 11.83 -3.71
CA GLN A 72 -1.03 13.18 -3.18
C GLN A 72 -0.49 14.16 -4.25
N ASP A 73 0.52 13.74 -5.02
CA ASP A 73 1.09 14.56 -6.10
C ASP A 73 0.05 14.87 -7.19
N VAL A 74 -0.74 13.87 -7.58
CA VAL A 74 -1.79 14.04 -8.60
C VAL A 74 -2.96 14.88 -8.08
N LEU A 75 -3.35 14.69 -6.83
CA LEU A 75 -4.51 15.34 -6.23
C LEU A 75 -4.23 16.81 -5.90
N ALA A 76 -3.02 17.14 -5.42
CA ALA A 76 -2.61 18.51 -5.10
C ALA A 76 -2.22 19.33 -6.36
N ASP A 77 -2.01 18.69 -7.51
CA ASP A 77 -1.71 19.39 -8.76
C ASP A 77 -2.94 20.17 -9.26
N ASN A 78 -2.85 21.50 -9.16
CA ASN A 78 -3.89 22.45 -9.58
C ASN A 78 -3.88 22.74 -11.09
N GLU A 79 -2.85 22.30 -11.83
CA GLU A 79 -2.76 22.44 -13.29
C GLU A 79 -3.45 21.28 -14.03
N THR A 80 -3.73 20.17 -13.34
CA THR A 80 -4.41 19.01 -13.92
C THR A 80 -5.93 19.11 -13.84
N THR A 81 -6.60 18.45 -14.79
CA THR A 81 -8.08 18.43 -14.85
C THR A 81 -8.67 17.32 -13.98
N ASP A 82 -9.90 17.49 -13.52
CA ASP A 82 -10.63 16.42 -12.81
C ASP A 82 -10.72 15.12 -13.61
N ALA A 83 -10.87 15.21 -14.94
CA ALA A 83 -10.92 14.06 -15.81
C ALA A 83 -9.59 13.28 -15.82
N TYR A 84 -8.47 13.99 -15.74
CA TYR A 84 -7.14 13.40 -15.60
C TYR A 84 -7.00 12.72 -14.23
N LYS A 85 -7.35 13.41 -13.13
CA LYS A 85 -7.30 12.84 -11.78
C LYS A 85 -8.14 11.57 -11.67
N LYS A 86 -9.36 11.56 -12.21
CA LYS A 86 -10.23 10.36 -12.25
C LYS A 86 -9.65 9.19 -13.04
N MET A 87 -8.79 9.44 -14.02
CA MET A 87 -8.12 8.39 -14.80
C MET A 87 -6.91 7.82 -14.05
N GLU A 88 -6.20 8.66 -13.31
CA GLU A 88 -4.97 8.28 -12.61
C GLU A 88 -5.22 7.62 -11.25
N ILE A 89 -6.28 8.00 -10.54
CA ILE A 89 -6.62 7.44 -9.22
C ILE A 89 -6.66 5.89 -9.24
N PRO A 90 -7.39 5.21 -10.14
CA PRO A 90 -7.39 3.75 -10.19
C PRO A 90 -6.01 3.16 -10.43
N ARG A 91 -5.25 3.75 -11.37
CA ARG A 91 -3.90 3.29 -11.74
C ARG A 91 -2.96 3.36 -10.55
N LEU A 92 -2.98 4.48 -9.82
CA LEU A 92 -2.13 4.69 -8.65
C LEU A 92 -2.51 3.79 -7.47
N ILE A 93 -3.82 3.55 -7.26
CA ILE A 93 -4.29 2.59 -6.25
C ILE A 93 -3.83 1.17 -6.60
N GLU A 94 -4.00 0.74 -7.86
CA GLU A 94 -3.56 -0.58 -8.32
C GLU A 94 -2.04 -0.74 -8.16
N GLU A 95 -1.26 0.25 -8.61
CA GLU A 95 0.20 0.28 -8.47
C GLU A 95 0.68 0.32 -7.01
N ALA A 96 -0.14 0.80 -6.07
CA ALA A 96 0.18 0.79 -4.65
C ALA A 96 -0.11 -0.54 -3.95
N LEU A 97 -1.02 -1.35 -4.51
CA LEU A 97 -1.52 -2.56 -3.86
C LEU A 97 -1.00 -3.85 -4.51
N ILE A 98 -0.68 -3.85 -5.80
CA ILE A 98 -0.31 -5.06 -6.55
C ILE A 98 1.02 -5.70 -6.13
N TYR A 99 1.83 -4.98 -5.34
CA TYR A 99 3.09 -5.51 -4.79
C TYR A 99 2.89 -6.42 -3.57
N ASP A 100 1.70 -6.43 -2.97
CA ASP A 100 1.35 -7.37 -1.92
C ASP A 100 0.92 -8.69 -2.56
N ASP A 101 1.65 -9.77 -2.26
CA ASP A 101 1.45 -11.10 -2.82
C ASP A 101 0.10 -11.73 -2.47
N ARG A 102 -0.60 -11.21 -1.45
CA ARG A 102 -1.96 -11.62 -1.07
C ARG A 102 -3.02 -10.99 -1.97
N ILE A 103 -2.70 -9.87 -2.65
CA ILE A 103 -3.63 -9.14 -3.51
C ILE A 103 -3.47 -9.63 -4.95
N SER A 104 -4.56 -10.16 -5.51
CA SER A 104 -4.58 -10.70 -6.88
C SER A 104 -5.10 -9.71 -7.92
N ALA A 105 -6.00 -8.81 -7.53
CA ALA A 105 -6.52 -7.75 -8.38
C ALA A 105 -7.17 -6.62 -7.56
N VAL A 106 -7.28 -5.45 -8.17
CA VAL A 106 -8.09 -4.33 -7.69
C VAL A 106 -9.09 -3.95 -8.78
N THR A 107 -10.38 -4.07 -8.50
CA THR A 107 -11.46 -4.03 -9.50
C THR A 107 -12.62 -3.14 -9.05
N ASP A 108 -13.64 -3.03 -9.91
CA ASP A 108 -14.92 -2.36 -9.60
C ASP A 108 -14.80 -0.91 -9.09
N PHE A 109 -13.90 -0.12 -9.69
CA PHE A 109 -13.73 1.29 -9.34
C PHE A 109 -14.98 2.13 -9.65
N GLU A 110 -15.49 2.82 -8.64
CA GLU A 110 -16.45 3.91 -8.79
C GLU A 110 -15.85 5.21 -8.23
N ILE A 111 -15.90 6.29 -9.01
CA ILE A 111 -15.28 7.57 -8.65
C ILE A 111 -16.24 8.75 -8.83
N ASP A 112 -16.62 9.34 -7.71
CA ASP A 112 -17.48 10.52 -7.64
C ASP A 112 -16.72 11.73 -7.13
N LYS A 113 -16.84 12.86 -7.86
CA LYS A 113 -16.20 14.12 -7.44
C LYS A 113 -17.10 14.80 -6.41
N GLN A 114 -16.53 15.17 -5.26
CA GLN A 114 -17.21 15.85 -4.15
C GLN A 114 -16.43 17.11 -3.76
N GLY A 115 -16.83 18.27 -4.31
CA GLY A 115 -16.09 19.51 -4.07
C GLY A 115 -14.67 19.42 -4.62
N GLU A 116 -13.67 19.54 -3.75
CA GLU A 116 -12.24 19.41 -4.10
C GLU A 116 -11.70 17.97 -3.91
N SER A 117 -12.52 17.04 -3.44
CA SER A 117 -12.13 15.65 -3.17
C SER A 117 -12.80 14.66 -4.13
N PHE A 118 -12.30 13.43 -4.15
CA PHE A 118 -12.87 12.29 -4.87
C PHE A 118 -13.28 11.21 -3.87
N ARG A 119 -14.56 10.83 -3.89
CA ARG A 119 -15.01 9.62 -3.22
C ARG A 119 -14.76 8.46 -4.17
N VAL A 120 -13.97 7.50 -3.70
CA VAL A 120 -13.50 6.37 -4.49
C VAL A 120 -13.90 5.10 -3.76
N SER A 121 -14.56 4.19 -4.45
CA SER A 121 -14.79 2.83 -3.96
C SER A 121 -14.26 1.81 -4.95
N PHE A 122 -13.76 0.70 -4.45
CA PHE A 122 -13.17 -0.38 -5.24
C PHE A 122 -13.18 -1.69 -4.45
N THR A 123 -13.01 -2.79 -5.17
CA THR A 123 -12.90 -4.14 -4.63
C THR A 123 -11.46 -4.61 -4.68
N VAL A 124 -10.93 -5.12 -3.57
CA VAL A 124 -9.64 -5.81 -3.52
C VAL A 124 -9.91 -7.32 -3.48
N GLU A 125 -9.41 -8.03 -4.49
CA GLU A 125 -9.53 -9.47 -4.62
C GLU A 125 -8.28 -10.15 -4.05
N THR A 126 -8.45 -10.98 -3.03
CA THR A 126 -7.36 -11.69 -2.35
C THR A 126 -7.62 -13.18 -2.28
N ASP A 127 -6.56 -13.94 -1.98
CA ASP A 127 -6.63 -15.37 -1.71
C ASP A 127 -7.51 -15.72 -0.49
N GLU A 128 -7.63 -14.79 0.46
CA GLU A 128 -8.45 -14.88 1.68
C GLU A 128 -9.89 -14.38 1.49
N GLY A 129 -10.24 -13.82 0.33
CA GLY A 129 -11.58 -13.29 0.01
C GLY A 129 -11.56 -11.88 -0.60
N THR A 130 -12.71 -11.21 -0.62
CA THR A 130 -12.86 -9.87 -1.22
C THR A 130 -13.08 -8.81 -0.15
N LEU A 131 -12.44 -7.65 -0.33
CA LEU A 131 -12.64 -6.45 0.49
C LEU A 131 -13.24 -5.33 -0.34
N GLU A 132 -14.35 -4.77 0.11
CA GLU A 132 -14.88 -3.52 -0.43
C GLU A 132 -14.27 -2.36 0.36
N ILE A 133 -13.59 -1.47 -0.34
CA ILE A 133 -12.92 -0.29 0.24
C ILE A 133 -13.62 0.96 -0.29
N GLU A 134 -13.83 1.93 0.60
CA GLU A 134 -14.34 3.25 0.27
C GLU A 134 -13.49 4.29 0.97
N GLU A 135 -12.94 5.23 0.20
CA GLU A 135 -12.06 6.30 0.68
C GLU A 135 -12.47 7.65 0.08
N VAL A 136 -12.14 8.72 0.80
CA VAL A 136 -12.30 10.10 0.33
C VAL A 136 -10.93 10.72 0.15
N LEU A 137 -10.51 10.84 -1.11
CA LEU A 137 -9.18 11.32 -1.50
C LEU A 137 -9.22 12.84 -1.78
N GLY A 138 -8.54 13.63 -0.95
CA GLY A 138 -8.44 15.09 -1.06
C GLY A 138 -7.04 15.56 -1.42
N GLU A 139 -6.71 16.82 -1.08
CA GLU A 139 -5.34 17.35 -1.22
C GLU A 139 -4.42 16.98 -0.05
N ASP A 140 -4.89 16.22 0.95
CA ASP A 140 -4.13 15.81 2.14
C ASP A 140 -4.35 14.31 2.39
N VAL A 141 -3.97 13.46 1.42
CA VAL A 141 -4.07 11.99 1.54
C VAL A 141 -2.77 11.42 2.08
#